data_AF-A0A7D6VNS3-F1
#
_entry.id   AF-A0A7D6VNS3-F1
#
_cell.length_a   1.000
_cell.length_b   1.000
_cell.length_c   1.000
_cell.angle_alpha   90.00
_cell.angle_beta   90.00
_cell.angle_gamma   90.00
#
_symmetry.space_group_name_H-M   'P 1'
#
loop_
_entity.id
_entity.type
_entity.pdbx_description
1 polymer ?
#
loop_
_entity_poly.entity_id
_entity_poly.type
_entity_poly.pdbx_seq_one_letter_code
_entity_poly.pdbx_strand_id
1 'polypeptide(L)'
;MVVVERSLPGERRNGDARRGGKRQLAESTQTAVTIEQAWQALPQWVAECLDSAAAMAAALGADAEDYGSDPLTAFGAWQDYLDSLPLDEFEHSDWVTLKADVVAFVSSVLLRRFDCEWHIVADESEKRGYHYVIASTSDDGLLRLLDLFGLVFHALDSGETQLLNLLTEALAQLGIPAILRVVGMPRAAGEIDPRSVVPTHS
;
A
#
# COMPACT_ATOMS: atom_id res chain seq x y z
N MET A 1 19.51 49.77 -26.55
CA MET A 1 19.92 50.42 -27.80
C MET A 1 19.32 49.63 -28.95
N VAL A 2 18.41 50.25 -29.73
CA VAL A 2 17.94 49.86 -31.09
C VAL A 2 17.11 48.55 -31.13
N VAL A 3 15.89 48.43 -31.68
CA VAL A 3 15.03 49.30 -32.50
C VAL A 3 13.56 48.85 -32.40
N VAL A 4 12.67 49.81 -32.65
CA VAL A 4 11.20 49.73 -32.75
C VAL A 4 10.80 49.17 -34.12
N GLU A 5 9.76 48.33 -34.21
CA GLU A 5 8.83 48.46 -35.34
C GLU A 5 7.38 48.14 -34.97
N ARG A 6 6.52 49.11 -35.30
CA ARG A 6 5.07 49.07 -35.20
C ARG A 6 4.50 48.53 -36.51
N SER A 7 3.39 47.81 -36.44
CA SER A 7 2.41 47.76 -37.53
C SER A 7 1.00 47.56 -36.98
N LEU A 8 0.13 48.52 -37.32
CA LEU A 8 -1.34 48.55 -37.30
C LEU A 8 -1.73 49.36 -38.55
N PRO A 9 -2.98 49.37 -39.07
CA PRO A 9 -4.19 48.62 -38.69
C PRO A 9 -4.92 47.97 -39.89
N GLY A 10 -5.94 47.15 -39.60
CA GLY A 10 -6.90 46.63 -40.59
C GLY A 10 -8.24 46.33 -39.92
N GLU A 11 -9.05 47.37 -39.79
CA GLU A 11 -10.40 47.37 -39.24
C GLU A 11 -11.43 46.93 -40.29
N ARG A 12 -12.28 45.91 -40.02
CA ARG A 12 -13.71 45.87 -40.42
C ARG A 12 -14.53 44.92 -39.53
N ARG A 13 -15.45 45.54 -38.78
CA ARG A 13 -16.87 45.21 -38.48
C ARG A 13 -17.26 43.72 -38.26
N ASN A 14 -17.65 43.33 -37.05
CA ASN A 14 -18.95 43.53 -36.36
C ASN A 14 -20.06 42.57 -36.85
N GLY A 15 -20.53 41.67 -35.98
CA GLY A 15 -21.69 40.80 -36.26
C GLY A 15 -21.85 39.59 -35.34
N ASP A 16 -22.49 39.83 -34.20
CA ASP A 16 -23.42 38.93 -33.49
C ASP A 16 -23.03 37.56 -32.89
N ALA A 17 -23.08 37.58 -31.56
CA ALA A 17 -24.00 36.81 -30.71
C ALA A 17 -23.88 35.27 -30.61
N ARG A 18 -23.46 34.88 -29.40
CA ARG A 18 -24.02 33.77 -28.60
C ARG A 18 -23.87 32.35 -29.17
N ARG A 19 -22.81 31.69 -28.74
CA ARG A 19 -22.94 30.39 -28.06
C ARG A 19 -21.81 30.23 -27.05
N GLY A 20 -22.14 30.52 -25.79
CA GLY A 20 -21.32 30.17 -24.65
C GLY A 20 -21.22 28.64 -24.58
N GLY A 21 -20.10 28.12 -25.05
CA GLY A 21 -19.64 26.77 -24.82
C GLY A 21 -18.29 26.83 -24.12
N LYS A 22 -18.22 27.53 -22.98
CA LYS A 22 -17.14 27.29 -22.02
C LYS A 22 -17.35 25.86 -21.52
N ARG A 23 -16.75 24.89 -22.22
CA ARG A 23 -16.35 23.64 -21.59
C ARG A 23 -15.43 24.05 -20.45
N GLN A 24 -16.02 24.24 -19.27
CA GLN A 24 -15.31 24.03 -18.01
C GLN A 24 -14.72 22.64 -18.14
N LEU A 25 -13.44 22.55 -18.50
CA LEU A 25 -12.62 21.52 -17.92
C LEU A 25 -12.74 21.76 -16.42
N ALA A 26 -13.66 21.03 -15.80
CA ALA A 26 -13.49 20.70 -14.40
C ALA A 26 -12.17 19.93 -14.37
N GLU A 27 -11.08 20.64 -14.12
CA GLU A 27 -9.97 20.06 -13.38
C GLU A 27 -10.63 19.43 -12.17
N SER A 28 -10.77 18.10 -12.19
CA SER A 28 -11.12 17.33 -11.02
C SER A 28 -9.99 17.58 -10.03
N THR A 29 -10.12 18.65 -9.24
CA THR A 29 -9.28 18.89 -8.08
C THR A 29 -9.64 17.79 -7.11
N GLN A 30 -9.02 16.63 -7.29
CA GLN A 30 -9.09 15.51 -6.38
C GLN A 30 -8.62 16.09 -5.05
N THR A 31 -9.58 16.32 -4.15
CA THR A 31 -9.33 17.01 -2.89
C THR A 31 -8.30 16.16 -2.15
N ALA A 32 -7.15 16.75 -1.83
CA ALA A 32 -6.10 16.02 -1.14
C ALA A 32 -6.69 15.46 0.16
N VAL A 33 -6.72 14.13 0.26
CA VAL A 33 -7.21 13.44 1.46
C VAL A 33 -6.26 13.82 2.59
N THR A 34 -6.78 14.35 3.69
CA THR A 34 -5.95 14.69 4.85
C THR A 34 -5.53 13.42 5.60
N ILE A 35 -4.48 13.49 6.42
CA ILE A 35 -4.04 12.34 7.21
C ILE A 35 -5.15 11.88 8.19
N GLU A 36 -5.97 12.79 8.71
CA GLU A 36 -7.10 12.46 9.57
C GLU A 36 -8.19 11.69 8.81
N GLN A 37 -8.47 12.08 7.57
CA GLN A 37 -9.40 11.35 6.70
C GLN A 37 -8.85 9.98 6.34
N ALA A 38 -7.54 9.86 6.13
CA ALA A 38 -6.88 8.58 5.89
C ALA A 38 -7.02 7.66 7.12
N TRP A 39 -6.82 8.19 8.33
CA TRP A 39 -7.06 7.44 9.57
C TRP A 39 -8.51 6.98 9.72
N GLN A 40 -9.48 7.80 9.34
CA GLN A 40 -10.89 7.42 9.35
C GLN A 40 -11.23 6.32 8.33
N ALA A 41 -10.55 6.33 7.18
CA ALA A 41 -10.73 5.36 6.11
C ALA A 41 -9.92 4.06 6.31
N LEU A 42 -8.94 4.06 7.22
CA LEU A 42 -8.01 2.95 7.41
C LEU A 42 -8.72 1.60 7.63
N PRO A 43 -9.75 1.46 8.47
CA PRO A 43 -10.40 0.16 8.66
C PRO A 43 -11.01 -0.42 7.38
N GLN A 44 -11.63 0.43 6.55
CA GLN A 44 -12.18 0.01 5.27
C GLN A 44 -11.07 -0.41 4.31
N TRP A 45 -10.01 0.39 4.24
CA TRP A 45 -8.87 0.10 3.37
C TRP A 45 -8.17 -1.22 3.77
N VAL A 46 -8.03 -1.49 5.07
CA VAL A 46 -7.50 -2.77 5.57
C VAL A 46 -8.40 -3.94 5.15
N ALA A 47 -9.72 -3.79 5.26
CA ALA A 47 -10.67 -4.81 4.83
C ALA A 47 -10.54 -5.08 3.32
N GLU A 48 -10.47 -4.03 2.50
CA GLU A 48 -10.27 -4.15 1.05
C GLU A 48 -8.96 -4.87 0.69
N CYS A 49 -7.86 -4.58 1.41
CA CYS A 49 -6.60 -5.30 1.24
C CYS A 49 -6.73 -6.79 1.58
N LEU A 50 -7.37 -7.13 2.71
CA LEU A 50 -7.57 -8.53 3.11
C LEU A 50 -8.49 -9.29 2.15
N ASP A 51 -9.53 -8.64 1.64
CA ASP A 51 -10.44 -9.20 0.64
C ASP A 51 -9.72 -9.45 -0.68
N SER A 52 -8.86 -8.51 -1.13
CA SER A 52 -8.02 -8.68 -2.31
C SER A 52 -7.08 -9.87 -2.16
N ALA A 53 -6.43 -10.00 -1.00
CA ALA A 53 -5.52 -11.12 -0.72
C ALA A 53 -6.25 -12.47 -0.73
N ALA A 54 -7.45 -12.53 -0.15
CA ALA A 54 -8.29 -13.73 -0.14
C ALA A 54 -8.81 -14.09 -1.54
N ALA A 55 -9.24 -13.10 -2.32
CA ALA A 55 -9.70 -13.30 -3.69
C ALA A 55 -8.58 -13.86 -4.58
N MET A 56 -7.36 -13.32 -4.45
CA MET A 56 -6.22 -13.82 -5.20
C MET A 56 -5.79 -15.21 -4.73
N ALA A 57 -5.75 -15.48 -3.42
CA ALA A 57 -5.47 -16.82 -2.91
C ALA A 57 -6.46 -17.87 -3.45
N ALA A 58 -7.75 -17.54 -3.51
CA ALA A 58 -8.77 -18.40 -4.11
C ALA A 58 -8.56 -18.60 -5.62
N ALA A 59 -8.15 -17.56 -6.35
CA ALA A 59 -7.83 -17.64 -7.78
C ALA A 59 -6.61 -18.56 -8.05
N LEU A 60 -5.66 -18.61 -7.12
CA LEU A 60 -4.52 -19.51 -7.13
C LEU A 60 -4.85 -20.94 -6.66
N GLY A 61 -6.11 -21.20 -6.29
CA GLY A 61 -6.59 -22.52 -5.90
C GLY A 61 -6.41 -22.86 -4.42
N ALA A 62 -6.08 -21.89 -3.56
CA ALA A 62 -6.09 -22.11 -2.12
C ALA A 62 -7.53 -22.27 -1.60
N ASP A 63 -7.71 -23.13 -0.61
CA ASP A 63 -8.99 -23.28 0.07
C ASP A 63 -9.31 -22.02 0.91
N ALA A 64 -10.54 -21.54 0.80
CA ALA A 64 -10.95 -20.29 1.45
C ALA A 64 -11.05 -20.39 2.98
N GLU A 65 -11.42 -21.56 3.51
CA GLU A 65 -11.51 -21.80 4.95
C GLU A 65 -10.11 -21.92 5.56
N ASP A 66 -9.22 -22.65 4.87
CA ASP A 66 -7.81 -22.78 5.27
C ASP A 66 -7.10 -21.41 5.22
N TYR A 67 -7.28 -20.64 4.16
CA TYR A 67 -6.70 -19.29 4.03
C TYR A 67 -7.27 -18.31 5.07
N GLY A 68 -8.59 -18.40 5.34
CA GLY A 68 -9.25 -17.61 6.37
C GLY A 68 -8.63 -17.83 7.75
N SER A 69 -8.27 -19.07 8.05
CA SER A 69 -7.68 -19.48 9.33
C SER A 69 -6.17 -19.20 9.42
N ASP A 70 -5.43 -19.47 8.35
CA ASP A 70 -3.99 -19.23 8.26
C ASP A 70 -3.59 -18.87 6.81
N PRO A 71 -3.23 -17.60 6.52
CA PRO A 71 -2.86 -17.18 5.18
C PRO A 71 -1.58 -17.86 4.65
N LEU A 72 -0.75 -18.47 5.51
CA LEU A 72 0.42 -19.23 5.09
C LEU A 72 0.06 -20.52 4.34
N THR A 73 -1.19 -20.99 4.44
CA THR A 73 -1.67 -22.15 3.67
C THR A 73 -1.61 -21.91 2.15
N ALA A 74 -1.74 -20.65 1.72
CA ALA A 74 -1.62 -20.27 0.30
C ALA A 74 -0.17 -19.98 -0.14
N PHE A 75 0.82 -20.06 0.77
CA PHE A 75 2.20 -19.65 0.47
C PHE A 75 2.80 -20.39 -0.74
N GLY A 76 2.60 -21.70 -0.82
CA GLY A 76 3.11 -22.49 -1.97
C GLY A 76 2.48 -22.06 -3.29
N ALA A 77 1.15 -21.86 -3.32
CA ALA A 77 0.45 -21.44 -4.53
C ALA A 77 0.89 -20.03 -4.99
N TRP A 78 1.16 -19.12 -4.05
CA TRP A 78 1.72 -17.80 -4.35
C TRP A 78 3.14 -17.88 -4.89
N GLN A 79 3.99 -18.75 -4.33
CA GLN A 79 5.35 -18.93 -4.83
C GLN A 79 5.33 -19.50 -6.26
N ASP A 80 4.56 -20.56 -6.48
CA ASP A 80 4.41 -21.17 -7.82
C ASP A 80 3.87 -20.17 -8.85
N TYR A 81 2.92 -19.32 -8.44
CA TYR A 81 2.41 -18.24 -9.28
C TYR A 81 3.52 -17.29 -9.70
N LEU A 82 4.25 -16.70 -8.73
CA LEU A 82 5.33 -15.75 -9.01
C LEU A 82 6.42 -16.34 -9.89
N ASP A 83 6.80 -17.59 -9.65
CA ASP A 83 7.84 -18.29 -10.42
C ASP A 83 7.40 -18.58 -11.87
N SER A 84 6.09 -18.60 -12.13
CA SER A 84 5.52 -18.86 -13.47
C SER A 84 5.28 -17.61 -14.31
N LEU A 85 5.38 -16.41 -13.71
CA LEU A 85 5.05 -15.16 -14.41
C LEU A 85 6.12 -14.77 -15.44
N PRO A 86 5.73 -14.41 -16.68
CA PRO A 86 6.66 -13.84 -17.66
C PRO A 86 6.90 -12.36 -17.33
N LEU A 87 7.66 -12.09 -16.26
CA LEU A 87 7.87 -10.73 -15.73
C LEU A 87 8.50 -9.76 -16.74
N ASP A 88 9.22 -10.27 -17.74
CA ASP A 88 9.81 -9.50 -18.82
C ASP A 88 8.80 -9.02 -19.86
N GLU A 89 7.61 -9.64 -19.90
CA GLU A 89 6.51 -9.27 -20.80
C GLU A 89 5.50 -8.31 -20.15
N PHE A 90 5.64 -8.02 -18.86
CA PHE A 90 4.68 -7.22 -18.09
C PHE A 90 4.64 -5.76 -18.56
N GLU A 91 3.42 -5.26 -18.77
CA GLU A 91 3.18 -3.82 -18.90
C GLU A 91 3.17 -3.14 -17.53
N HIS A 92 3.21 -1.80 -17.51
CA HIS A 92 3.22 -1.04 -16.26
C HIS A 92 2.01 -1.35 -15.36
N SER A 93 0.83 -1.56 -15.95
CA SER A 93 -0.38 -1.93 -15.19
C SER A 93 -0.29 -3.30 -14.55
N ASP A 94 0.38 -4.25 -15.20
CA ASP A 94 0.56 -5.61 -14.70
C ASP A 94 1.48 -5.58 -13.47
N TRP A 95 2.56 -4.79 -13.55
CA TRP A 95 3.44 -4.55 -12.42
C TRP A 95 2.74 -3.90 -11.23
N VAL A 96 1.90 -2.88 -11.47
CA VAL A 96 1.14 -2.22 -10.40
C VAL A 96 0.20 -3.21 -9.72
N THR A 97 -0.49 -4.04 -10.50
CA THR A 97 -1.43 -5.05 -9.99
C THR A 97 -0.69 -6.11 -9.18
N LEU A 98 0.37 -6.70 -9.74
CA LEU A 98 1.18 -7.71 -9.06
C LEU A 98 1.75 -7.20 -7.74
N LYS A 99 2.30 -5.98 -7.72
CA LYS A 99 2.85 -5.39 -6.50
C LYS A 99 1.77 -5.19 -5.44
N ALA A 100 0.58 -4.72 -5.83
CA ALA A 100 -0.54 -4.57 -4.91
C ALA A 100 -1.00 -5.92 -4.34
N ASP A 101 -1.08 -6.94 -5.19
CA ASP A 101 -1.45 -8.31 -4.83
C ASP A 101 -0.46 -8.93 -3.84
N VAL A 102 0.85 -8.78 -4.08
CA VAL A 102 1.89 -9.26 -3.16
C VAL A 102 1.85 -8.50 -1.82
N VAL A 103 1.67 -7.18 -1.83
CA VAL A 103 1.48 -6.39 -0.60
C VAL A 103 0.26 -6.88 0.19
N ALA A 104 -0.87 -7.14 -0.49
CA ALA A 104 -2.08 -7.64 0.13
C ALA A 104 -1.85 -9.02 0.79
N PHE A 105 -1.18 -9.93 0.09
CA PHE A 105 -0.83 -11.24 0.65
C PHE A 105 0.12 -11.14 1.85
N VAL A 106 1.23 -10.42 1.72
CA VAL A 106 2.22 -10.29 2.80
C VAL A 106 1.61 -9.59 4.01
N SER A 107 0.83 -8.52 3.82
CA SER A 107 0.13 -7.86 4.93
C SER A 107 -0.88 -8.78 5.61
N SER A 108 -1.64 -9.59 4.86
CA SER A 108 -2.54 -10.61 5.44
C SER A 108 -1.79 -11.57 6.36
N VAL A 109 -0.61 -12.04 5.94
CA VAL A 109 0.27 -12.88 6.79
C VAL A 109 0.72 -12.13 8.03
N LEU A 110 1.25 -10.91 7.89
CA LEU A 110 1.75 -10.12 9.02
C LEU A 110 0.66 -9.82 10.05
N LEU A 111 -0.51 -9.39 9.59
CA LEU A 111 -1.64 -9.06 10.46
C LEU A 111 -2.19 -10.29 11.20
N ARG A 112 -2.40 -11.40 10.49
CA ARG A 112 -3.08 -12.57 11.07
C ARG A 112 -2.17 -13.49 11.87
N ARG A 113 -0.85 -13.49 11.61
CA ARG A 113 0.09 -14.43 12.23
C ARG A 113 1.05 -13.78 13.21
N PHE A 114 1.28 -12.48 13.10
CA PHE A 114 2.36 -11.80 13.81
C PHE A 114 1.90 -10.60 14.65
N ASP A 115 0.59 -10.47 14.91
CA ASP A 115 0.00 -9.37 15.68
C ASP A 115 0.42 -7.98 15.16
N CYS A 116 0.64 -7.88 13.86
CA CYS A 116 0.91 -6.60 13.21
C CYS A 116 -0.39 -5.88 12.90
N GLU A 117 -0.31 -4.57 12.72
CA GLU A 117 -1.43 -3.73 12.29
C GLU A 117 -1.00 -2.77 11.20
N TRP A 118 -1.95 -2.30 10.40
CA TRP A 118 -1.68 -1.16 9.53
C TRP A 118 -1.73 0.14 10.34
N HIS A 119 -0.83 1.06 10.01
CA HIS A 119 -0.70 2.37 10.61
C HIS A 119 -0.46 3.41 9.51
N ILE A 120 -0.75 4.68 9.79
CA ILE A 120 -0.46 5.79 8.88
C ILE A 120 0.57 6.70 9.53
N VAL A 121 1.60 7.07 8.79
CA VAL A 121 2.65 7.99 9.26
C VAL A 121 2.69 9.19 8.35
N ALA A 122 2.79 10.38 8.95
CA ALA A 122 2.96 11.62 8.21
C ALA A 122 4.32 11.64 7.51
N ASP A 123 4.32 11.96 6.23
CA ASP A 123 5.52 12.04 5.40
C ASP A 123 5.36 13.19 4.41
N GLU A 124 6.02 14.30 4.70
CA GLU A 124 5.96 15.51 3.85
C GLU A 124 6.68 15.33 2.51
N SER A 125 7.51 14.30 2.37
CA SER A 125 8.16 13.99 1.09
C SER A 125 7.22 13.31 0.11
N GLU A 126 6.16 12.68 0.62
CA GLU A 126 5.14 12.03 -0.19
C GLU A 126 4.11 13.01 -0.75
N LYS A 127 3.64 12.78 -1.98
CA LYS A 127 2.62 13.63 -2.61
C LYS A 127 1.32 13.72 -1.80
N ARG A 128 1.02 12.68 -1.02
CA ARG A 128 -0.17 12.60 -0.15
C ARG A 128 0.05 13.24 1.22
N GLY A 129 1.30 13.49 1.61
CA GLY A 129 1.66 13.95 2.97
C GLY A 129 1.68 12.84 4.03
N TYR A 130 1.49 11.58 3.63
CA TYR A 130 1.52 10.40 4.50
C TYR A 130 1.73 9.12 3.70
N HIS A 131 2.15 8.05 4.38
CA HIS A 131 2.21 6.69 3.85
C HIS A 131 1.57 5.67 4.80
N TYR A 132 1.16 4.53 4.25
CA TYR A 132 0.67 3.37 5.00
C TYR A 132 1.83 2.46 5.34
N VAL A 133 1.95 2.07 6.61
CA VAL A 133 3.03 1.20 7.11
C VAL A 133 2.44 0.06 7.91
N ILE A 134 3.17 -1.05 8.00
CA ILE A 134 2.89 -2.10 8.97
C ILE A 134 3.59 -1.74 10.27
N ALA A 135 2.85 -1.79 11.37
CA ALA A 135 3.36 -1.59 12.71
C ALA A 135 3.36 -2.91 13.47
N SER A 136 4.37 -3.10 14.32
CA SER A 136 4.43 -4.16 15.30
C SER A 136 5.11 -3.67 16.57
N THR A 137 4.69 -4.17 17.72
CA THR A 137 5.43 -3.96 18.97
C THR A 137 6.32 -5.18 19.18
N SER A 138 7.65 -5.00 19.07
CA SER A 138 8.60 -6.10 19.26
C SER A 138 8.66 -6.55 20.73
N ASP A 139 9.31 -7.69 20.98
CA ASP A 139 9.44 -8.28 22.33
C ASP A 139 10.16 -7.34 23.33
N ASP A 140 10.92 -6.36 22.83
CA ASP A 140 11.56 -5.30 23.62
C ASP A 140 10.62 -4.12 23.96
N GLY A 141 9.35 -4.17 23.55
CA GLY A 141 8.35 -3.13 23.76
C GLY A 141 8.44 -1.93 22.83
N LEU A 142 9.35 -1.95 21.84
CA LEU A 142 9.48 -0.86 20.88
C LEU A 142 8.49 -1.01 19.74
N LEU A 143 7.84 0.11 19.37
CA LEU A 143 7.06 0.20 18.15
C LEU A 143 8.02 0.23 16.94
N ARG A 144 7.86 -0.74 16.04
CA ARG A 144 8.60 -0.83 14.77
C ARG A 144 7.64 -0.65 13.62
N LEU A 145 8.10 0.08 12.61
CA LEU A 145 7.31 0.46 11.44
C LEU A 145 8.01 -0.06 10.19
N LEU A 146 7.24 -0.62 9.27
CA LEU A 146 7.70 -1.18 8.00
C LEU A 146 6.92 -0.54 6.86
N ASP A 147 7.62 0.11 5.93
CA ASP A 147 7.07 0.45 4.62
C ASP A 147 7.02 -0.82 3.75
N LEU A 148 5.89 -1.52 3.83
CA LEU A 148 5.68 -2.77 3.11
C LEU A 148 5.61 -2.55 1.60
N PHE A 149 5.06 -1.41 1.15
CA PHE A 149 5.02 -1.08 -0.27
C PHE A 149 6.44 -0.90 -0.81
N GLY A 150 7.26 -0.09 -0.14
CA GLY A 150 8.66 0.11 -0.50
C GLY A 150 9.44 -1.21 -0.56
N LEU A 151 9.28 -2.07 0.45
CA LEU A 151 9.93 -3.37 0.51
C LEU A 151 9.53 -4.28 -0.67
N VAL A 152 8.23 -4.45 -0.92
CA VAL A 152 7.72 -5.30 -2.01
C VAL A 152 8.13 -4.76 -3.38
N PHE A 153 8.05 -3.45 -3.57
CA PHE A 153 8.36 -2.81 -4.84
C PHE A 153 9.83 -2.99 -5.16
N HIS A 154 10.70 -2.74 -4.17
CA HIS A 154 12.14 -2.94 -4.32
C HIS A 154 12.48 -4.40 -4.65
N ALA A 155 11.89 -5.36 -3.95
CA ALA A 155 12.12 -6.79 -4.20
C ALA A 155 11.77 -7.16 -5.65
N LEU A 156 10.56 -6.83 -6.10
CA LEU A 156 10.10 -7.18 -7.44
C LEU A 156 10.88 -6.42 -8.55
N ASP A 157 11.23 -5.15 -8.33
CA ASP A 157 12.06 -4.39 -9.28
C ASP A 157 13.49 -4.94 -9.40
N SER A 158 13.97 -5.62 -8.36
CA SER A 158 15.26 -6.32 -8.36
C SER A 158 15.20 -7.73 -8.98
N GLY A 159 14.00 -8.21 -9.33
CA GLY A 159 13.76 -9.56 -9.82
C GLY A 159 13.71 -10.65 -8.73
N GLU A 160 13.61 -10.25 -7.46
CA GLU A 160 13.45 -11.20 -6.35
C GLU A 160 11.99 -11.67 -6.27
N THR A 161 11.75 -12.94 -6.57
CA THR A 161 10.42 -13.57 -6.50
C THR A 161 10.24 -14.50 -5.30
N GLN A 162 11.27 -14.70 -4.47
CA GLN A 162 11.16 -15.62 -3.33
C GLN A 162 10.43 -14.97 -2.17
N LEU A 163 9.18 -15.39 -1.95
CA LEU A 163 8.32 -14.87 -0.89
C LEU A 163 8.89 -15.11 0.51
N LEU A 164 9.66 -16.19 0.69
CA LEU A 164 10.27 -16.50 1.97
C LEU A 164 11.30 -15.44 2.36
N ASN A 165 12.10 -14.97 1.40
CA ASN A 165 13.08 -13.91 1.63
C ASN A 165 12.39 -12.60 1.97
N LEU A 166 11.36 -12.25 1.20
CA LEU A 166 10.52 -11.07 1.44
C LEU A 166 9.89 -11.08 2.84
N LEU A 167 9.28 -12.20 3.26
CA LEU A 167 8.71 -12.34 4.59
C LEU A 167 9.78 -12.29 5.69
N THR A 168 10.93 -12.94 5.46
CA THR A 168 12.03 -12.93 6.44
C THR A 168 12.55 -11.53 6.66
N GLU A 169 12.72 -10.75 5.59
CA GLU A 169 13.13 -9.35 5.66
C GLU A 169 12.09 -8.48 6.36
N ALA A 170 10.80 -8.64 6.02
CA ALA A 170 9.71 -7.93 6.68
C ALA A 170 9.69 -8.19 8.20
N LEU A 171 9.80 -9.45 8.61
CA LEU A 171 9.83 -9.84 10.02
C LEU A 171 11.08 -9.27 10.73
N ALA A 172 12.24 -9.29 10.06
CA ALA A 172 13.47 -8.74 10.62
C ALA A 172 13.37 -7.23 10.86
N GLN A 173 12.82 -6.46 9.92
CA GLN A 173 12.61 -5.02 10.09
C GLN A 173 11.59 -4.70 11.19
N LEU A 174 10.58 -5.55 11.35
CA LEU A 174 9.60 -5.47 12.43
C LEU A 174 10.12 -6.03 13.77
N GLY A 175 11.37 -6.48 13.85
CA GLY A 175 11.96 -7.03 15.07
C GLY A 175 11.29 -8.31 15.56
N ILE A 176 10.63 -9.04 14.66
CA ILE A 176 9.93 -10.30 14.96
C ILE A 176 10.90 -11.47 14.70
N PRO A 177 11.23 -12.28 15.72
CA PRO A 177 12.15 -13.40 15.53
C PRO A 177 11.55 -14.49 14.64
N ALA A 178 12.13 -14.68 13.45
CA ALA A 178 11.66 -15.62 12.42
C ALA A 178 11.53 -17.09 12.91
N ILE A 179 12.24 -17.47 13.96
CA ILE A 179 12.28 -18.84 14.49
C ILE A 179 11.08 -19.19 15.40
N LEU A 180 10.27 -18.22 15.85
CA LEU A 180 9.35 -18.47 16.98
C LEU A 180 7.85 -18.59 16.69
N ARG A 181 7.35 -18.43 15.45
CA ARG A 181 5.88 -18.47 15.22
C ARG A 181 5.37 -19.18 13.94
N VAL A 182 6.23 -19.79 13.13
CA VAL A 182 5.76 -20.61 11.98
C VAL A 182 5.17 -21.94 12.45
N VAL A 183 5.49 -22.40 13.67
CA VAL A 183 4.90 -23.60 14.29
C VAL A 183 3.79 -23.18 15.26
N GLY A 184 2.54 -23.48 14.88
CA GLY A 184 1.31 -22.96 15.50
C GLY A 184 1.20 -23.12 17.02
N MET A 185 1.30 -22.00 17.74
CA MET A 185 0.68 -21.86 19.05
C MET A 185 -0.33 -20.72 19.02
N PRO A 186 -1.62 -20.99 19.28
CA PRO A 186 -2.59 -19.93 19.51
C PRO A 186 -2.24 -19.22 20.84
N ARG A 187 -2.12 -17.89 20.84
CA ARG A 187 -1.92 -17.13 22.07
C ARG A 187 -3.18 -16.33 22.43
N ALA A 188 -3.51 -16.37 23.72
CA ALA A 188 -4.68 -15.76 24.31
C ALA A 188 -4.68 -14.23 24.13
N ALA A 189 -5.83 -13.71 23.68
CA ALA A 189 -6.11 -12.30 23.52
C ALA A 189 -5.92 -11.54 24.83
N GLY A 190 -4.85 -10.75 24.91
CA GLY A 190 -4.68 -9.70 25.90
C GLY A 190 -4.93 -8.37 25.21
N GLU A 191 -6.07 -7.76 25.50
CA GLU A 191 -6.49 -6.45 25.00
C GLU A 191 -5.53 -5.37 25.52
N ILE A 192 -4.75 -4.77 24.61
CA ILE A 192 -3.91 -3.60 24.89
C ILE A 192 -4.66 -2.37 24.35
N ASP A 193 -4.98 -1.42 25.22
CA ASP A 193 -5.60 -0.14 24.86
C ASP A 193 -4.53 0.80 24.23
N PRO A 194 -4.62 1.13 22.93
CA PRO A 194 -3.63 1.97 22.25
C PRO A 194 -3.63 3.44 22.70
N ARG A 195 -4.48 3.84 23.67
CA ARG A 195 -4.57 5.24 24.13
C ARG A 195 -3.70 5.57 25.36
N SER A 196 -2.92 4.63 25.90
CA SER A 196 -2.28 4.83 27.22
C SER A 196 -0.88 5.46 27.22
N VAL A 197 -0.29 5.86 26.09
CA VAL A 197 1.06 6.44 26.08
C VAL A 197 1.00 7.97 26.02
N VAL A 198 0.96 8.61 27.18
CA VAL A 198 1.28 10.03 27.34
C VAL A 198 2.74 10.13 27.81
N PRO A 199 3.62 10.89 27.13
CA PRO A 199 4.99 11.06 27.58
C PRO A 199 5.04 12.02 28.77
N THR A 200 5.46 11.52 29.93
CA THR A 200 5.92 12.37 31.04
C THR A 200 7.30 12.93 30.71
N HIS A 201 7.36 14.24 30.43
CA HIS A 201 8.62 14.98 30.42
C HIS A 201 9.13 15.16 31.87
N SER A 202 10.42 14.93 32.07
CA SER A 202 11.22 15.43 33.19
C SER A 202 12.45 16.12 32.64
#